data_AF-A0A8T3Y4E3-F1
#
_entry.id   AF-A0A8T3Y4E3-F1
#
_cell.length_a   1.000
_cell.length_b   1.000
_cell.length_c   1.000
_cell.angle_alpha   90.00
_cell.angle_beta   90.00
_cell.angle_gamma   90.00
#
_symmetry.space_group_name_H-M   'P 1'
#
loop_
_entity.id
_entity.type
_entity.pdbx_description
1 polymer ?
#
loop_
_entity_poly.entity_id
_entity_poly.type
_entity_poly.pdbx_seq_one_letter_code
_entity_poly.pdbx_strand_id
1 'polypeptide(L)'
;MKLTPELERVLPDTETIFFHYLGNALQAALGCNAVFRHQPSEENKAKVSEARERFYRLLDDFRADYAPQNRITPDNLAKLDDFRCCDWCDGPTLHSLTDYLSGLRTEPASKPL
;
A
#
# COMPACT_ATOMS: atom_id res chain seq x y z
N MET A 1 13.63 -26.36 2.83
CA MET A 1 13.44 -26.55 4.28
C MET A 1 11.94 -26.45 4.57
N LYS A 2 11.39 -27.29 5.46
CA LYS A 2 9.99 -27.14 5.90
C LYS A 2 9.96 -26.25 7.15
N LEU A 3 9.02 -25.31 7.21
CA LEU A 3 8.80 -24.46 8.38
C LEU A 3 8.32 -25.32 9.57
N THR A 4 8.69 -24.92 10.78
CA THR A 4 8.17 -25.56 11.99
C THR A 4 6.77 -25.01 12.30
N PRO A 5 5.86 -25.80 12.91
CA PRO A 5 4.51 -25.35 13.27
C PRO A 5 4.49 -24.14 14.22
N GLU A 6 5.54 -23.95 15.02
CA GLU A 6 5.71 -22.75 15.84
C GLU A 6 6.05 -21.53 14.99
N LEU A 7 6.96 -21.65 14.01
CA LEU A 7 7.24 -20.55 13.10
C LEU A 7 6.01 -20.17 12.27
N GLU A 8 5.22 -21.15 11.80
CA GLU A 8 3.97 -20.89 11.09
C GLU A 8 2.93 -20.12 11.94
N ARG A 9 2.98 -20.24 13.27
CA ARG A 9 2.10 -19.49 14.19
C ARG A 9 2.56 -18.07 14.49
N VAL A 10 3.85 -17.77 14.32
CA VAL A 10 4.44 -16.45 14.59
C VAL A 10 4.63 -15.64 13.31
N LEU A 11 4.68 -16.30 12.15
CA LEU A 11 4.76 -15.62 10.87
C LEU A 11 3.49 -14.76 10.68
N PRO A 12 3.64 -13.44 10.50
CA PRO A 12 2.49 -12.60 10.19
C PRO A 12 1.81 -13.13 8.93
N ASP A 13 0.48 -13.15 8.94
CA ASP A 13 -0.27 -13.53 7.75
C ASP A 13 0.09 -12.61 6.57
N THR A 14 -0.14 -13.10 5.36
CA THR A 14 0.23 -12.40 4.12
C THR A 14 -0.41 -11.01 4.03
N GLU A 15 -1.59 -10.79 4.62
CA GLU A 15 -2.27 -9.49 4.68
C GLU A 15 -1.58 -8.51 5.65
N THR A 16 -1.07 -8.99 6.78
CA THR A 16 -0.29 -8.19 7.72
C THR A 16 1.01 -7.73 7.08
N ILE A 17 1.68 -8.63 6.35
CA ILE A 17 2.88 -8.32 5.58
C ILE A 17 2.58 -7.26 4.50
N PHE A 18 1.47 -7.41 3.78
CA PHE A 18 1.01 -6.41 2.81
C PHE A 18 0.86 -5.03 3.43
N PHE A 19 0.06 -4.92 4.49
CA PHE A 19 -0.24 -3.63 5.10
C PHE A 19 1.03 -2.98 5.66
N HIS A 20 1.99 -3.77 6.13
CA HIS A 20 3.27 -3.26 6.58
C HIS A 20 4.08 -2.66 5.42
N TYR A 21 4.32 -3.42 4.36
CA TYR A 21 5.14 -2.94 3.24
C TYR A 21 4.48 -1.80 2.46
N LEU A 22 3.21 -1.96 2.11
CA LEU A 22 2.50 -0.96 1.33
C LEU A 22 2.24 0.32 2.16
N GLY A 23 1.96 0.17 3.45
CA GLY A 23 1.84 1.27 4.40
C GLY A 23 3.15 2.06 4.54
N ASN A 24 4.30 1.37 4.67
CA ASN A 24 5.61 2.04 4.72
C ASN A 24 5.92 2.80 3.42
N ALA A 25 5.57 2.24 2.27
CA ALA A 25 5.74 2.91 0.98
C ALA A 25 4.87 4.18 0.87
N LEU A 26 3.62 4.13 1.36
CA LEU A 26 2.75 5.30 1.39
C LEU A 26 3.26 6.39 2.35
N GLN A 27 3.77 6.00 3.52
CA GLN A 27 4.39 6.96 4.44
C GLN A 27 5.60 7.67 3.83
N ALA A 28 6.42 6.96 3.04
CA ALA A 28 7.51 7.57 2.31
C ALA A 28 6.98 8.60 1.29
N ALA A 29 5.93 8.27 0.54
CA ALA A 29 5.30 9.20 -0.41
C ALA A 29 4.71 10.44 0.29
N LEU A 30 4.04 10.28 1.43
CA LEU A 30 3.56 11.38 2.27
C LEU A 30 4.70 12.29 2.73
N GLY A 31 5.83 11.70 3.16
CA GLY A 31 7.03 12.45 3.56
C GLY A 31 7.61 13.27 2.40
N CYS A 32 7.76 12.65 1.22
CA CYS A 32 8.22 13.35 0.02
C CYS A 32 7.26 14.48 -0.39
N ASN A 33 5.94 14.24 -0.33
CA ASN A 33 4.93 15.25 -0.62
C ASN A 33 5.01 16.43 0.35
N ALA A 34 5.15 16.17 1.65
CA ALA A 34 5.29 17.21 2.66
C ALA A 34 6.51 18.10 2.38
N VAL A 35 7.66 17.50 2.06
CA VAL A 35 8.87 18.24 1.68
C VAL A 35 8.63 19.07 0.42
N PHE A 36 8.02 18.49 -0.63
CA PHE A 36 7.66 19.22 -1.85
C PHE A 36 6.74 20.42 -1.58
N ARG A 37 5.72 20.26 -0.73
CA ARG A 37 4.79 21.34 -0.37
C ARG A 37 5.47 22.49 0.37
N HIS A 38 6.48 22.20 1.18
CA HIS A 38 7.29 23.22 1.84
C HIS A 38 8.35 23.84 0.92
N GLN A 39 8.89 23.06 -0.02
CA GLN A 39 9.95 23.47 -0.94
C GLN A 39 9.67 22.95 -2.36
N PRO A 40 8.82 23.64 -3.14
CA PRO A 40 8.47 23.20 -4.48
C PRO A 40 9.67 23.31 -5.43
N SER A 41 10.13 22.16 -5.94
CA SER A 41 11.20 22.06 -6.92
C SER A 41 11.01 20.82 -7.80
N GLU A 42 11.60 20.82 -8.99
CA GLU A 42 11.60 19.64 -9.87
C GLU A 42 12.28 18.43 -9.22
N GLU A 43 13.32 18.66 -8.41
CA GLU A 43 13.97 17.61 -7.63
C GLU A 43 13.02 16.95 -6.61
N ASN A 44 12.28 17.75 -5.84
CA ASN A 44 11.35 17.22 -4.84
C ASN A 44 10.12 16.58 -5.50
N LYS A 45 9.67 17.10 -6.64
CA LYS A 45 8.62 16.48 -7.47
C LYS A 45 9.05 15.11 -8.01
N ALA A 46 10.30 14.97 -8.42
CA ALA A 46 10.86 13.69 -8.85
C ALA A 46 10.86 12.67 -7.69
N LYS A 47 11.22 13.09 -6.46
CA LYS A 47 11.16 12.22 -5.27
C LYS A 47 9.74 11.72 -4.97
N VAL A 48 8.72 12.57 -5.12
CA VAL A 48 7.31 12.16 -4.98
C VAL A 48 6.94 11.11 -6.05
N SER A 49 7.39 11.33 -7.28
CA SER A 49 7.16 10.40 -8.40
C SER A 49 7.84 9.04 -8.18
N GLU A 50 9.08 9.04 -7.69
CA GLU A 50 9.82 7.83 -7.33
C GLU A 50 9.12 7.05 -6.20
N ALA A 51 8.66 7.74 -5.16
CA ALA A 51 7.91 7.12 -4.07
C ALA A 51 6.61 6.48 -4.56
N ARG A 52 5.88 7.14 -5.48
CA ARG A 52 4.70 6.57 -6.15
C ARG A 52 5.05 5.30 -6.91
N GLU A 53 6.08 5.33 -7.74
CA GLU A 53 6.50 4.15 -8.52
C GLU A 53 6.88 2.98 -7.62
N ARG A 54 7.57 3.25 -6.50
CA ARG A 54 7.92 2.23 -5.52
C ARG A 54 6.68 1.63 -4.85
N PHE A 55 5.69 2.45 -4.50
CA PHE A 55 4.41 1.97 -3.95
C PHE A 55 3.73 1.00 -4.93
N TYR A 56 3.61 1.39 -6.21
CA TYR A 56 2.95 0.55 -7.20
C TYR A 56 3.73 -0.71 -7.56
N ARG A 57 5.06 -0.66 -7.54
CA ARG A 57 5.89 -1.87 -7.71
C ARG A 57 5.60 -2.89 -6.61
N LEU A 58 5.55 -2.46 -5.34
CA LEU A 58 5.22 -3.34 -4.22
C LEU A 58 3.80 -3.88 -4.32
N LEU A 59 2.85 -3.07 -4.80
CA LEU A 59 1.48 -3.52 -5.03
C LEU A 59 1.41 -4.60 -6.12
N ASP A 60 2.14 -4.42 -7.22
CA ASP A 60 2.18 -5.39 -8.32
C ASP A 60 2.90 -6.68 -7.92
N ASP A 61 4.02 -6.58 -7.20
CA ASP A 61 4.75 -7.73 -6.63
C ASP A 61 3.82 -8.53 -5.70
N PHE A 62 3.06 -7.84 -4.86
CA PHE A 62 2.08 -8.48 -3.99
C PHE A 62 0.98 -9.19 -4.78
N ARG A 63 0.40 -8.54 -5.79
CA ARG A 63 -0.66 -9.14 -6.64
C ARG A 63 -0.20 -10.42 -7.33
N ALA A 64 1.07 -10.50 -7.72
CA ALA A 64 1.62 -11.70 -8.38
C ALA A 64 1.65 -12.92 -7.45
N ASP A 65 1.94 -12.70 -6.16
CA ASP A 65 2.12 -13.76 -5.17
C ASP A 65 0.92 -13.95 -4.23
N TYR A 66 -0.10 -13.09 -4.33
CA TYR A 66 -1.23 -13.09 -3.40
C TYR A 66 -2.33 -14.08 -3.81
N ALA A 67 -2.51 -15.10 -2.97
CA ALA A 67 -3.74 -15.88 -2.95
C ALA A 67 -4.77 -15.18 -2.05
N PRO A 68 -5.98 -14.87 -2.53
CA PRO A 68 -7.00 -14.21 -1.71
C PRO A 68 -7.39 -15.09 -0.52
N GLN A 69 -7.17 -14.57 0.69
CA GLN A 69 -7.42 -15.34 1.91
C GLN A 69 -8.51 -14.75 2.80
N ASN A 70 -8.66 -13.42 2.90
CA ASN A 70 -9.68 -12.82 3.77
C ASN A 70 -10.10 -11.39 3.37
N ARG A 71 -9.39 -10.37 3.85
CA ARG A 71 -9.84 -8.95 3.85
C ARG A 71 -9.41 -8.22 2.59
N ILE A 72 -8.33 -8.67 1.97
CA ILE A 72 -7.82 -8.11 0.74
C ILE A 72 -8.34 -8.98 -0.40
N THR A 73 -9.30 -8.46 -1.16
CA THR A 73 -9.75 -9.12 -2.38
C THR A 73 -9.01 -8.58 -3.59
N PRO A 74 -8.97 -9.30 -4.72
CA PRO A 74 -8.45 -8.76 -5.97
C PRO A 74 -9.11 -7.43 -6.35
N ASP A 75 -10.41 -7.28 -6.11
CA ASP A 75 -11.16 -6.05 -6.33
C ASP A 75 -10.68 -4.90 -5.44
N ASN A 76 -10.41 -5.18 -4.16
CA ASN A 76 -9.87 -4.19 -3.22
C ASN A 76 -8.47 -3.73 -3.66
N LEU A 77 -7.66 -4.64 -4.21
CA LEU A 77 -6.37 -4.29 -4.78
C LEU A 77 -6.55 -3.49 -6.07
N ALA A 78 -7.47 -3.87 -6.96
CA ALA A 78 -7.70 -3.20 -8.24
C ALA A 78 -8.10 -1.72 -8.06
N LYS A 79 -8.92 -1.41 -7.04
CA LYS A 79 -9.28 -0.01 -6.69
C LYS A 79 -8.07 0.89 -6.39
N LEU A 80 -6.92 0.34 -5.99
CA LEU A 80 -5.71 1.14 -5.78
C LEU A 80 -5.14 1.69 -7.11
N ASP A 81 -5.50 1.11 -8.25
CA ASP A 81 -5.10 1.62 -9.57
C ASP A 81 -5.83 2.92 -9.94
N ASP A 82 -6.98 3.21 -9.34
CA ASP A 82 -7.71 4.47 -9.55
C ASP A 82 -6.86 5.68 -9.14
N PHE A 83 -5.96 5.50 -8.18
CA PHE A 83 -5.04 6.52 -7.68
C PHE A 83 -3.71 6.60 -8.48
N ARG A 84 -3.48 5.69 -9.44
CA ARG A 84 -2.18 5.50 -10.09
C ARG A 84 -1.81 6.63 -11.01
N CYS A 85 -2.81 7.13 -11.72
CA CYS A 85 -2.71 8.24 -12.65
C CYS A 85 -2.94 9.61 -11.98
N CYS A 86 -3.32 9.63 -10.69
CA CYS A 86 -3.50 10.87 -9.95
C CYS A 86 -2.15 11.59 -9.73
N ASP A 87 -2.22 12.90 -9.52
CA ASP A 87 -1.06 13.68 -9.09
C ASP A 87 -0.84 13.46 -7.59
N TRP A 88 0.28 12.83 -7.24
CA TRP A 88 0.69 12.58 -5.85
C TRP A 88 1.40 13.78 -5.22
N CYS A 89 1.66 14.83 -6.00
CA CYS A 89 2.02 16.14 -5.45
C CYS A 89 0.79 16.83 -4.84
N ASP A 90 -0.41 16.41 -5.22
CA ASP A 90 -1.65 16.87 -4.63
C ASP A 90 -1.92 16.15 -3.30
N GLY A 91 -1.99 16.92 -2.21
CA GLY A 91 -2.15 16.40 -0.85
C GLY A 91 -3.41 15.55 -0.61
N PRO A 92 -4.59 15.91 -1.17
CA PRO A 92 -5.80 15.11 -1.09
C PRO A 92 -5.65 13.69 -1.65
N THR A 93 -4.94 13.50 -2.78
CA THR A 93 -4.72 12.17 -3.37
C THR A 93 -4.13 11.19 -2.37
N LEU A 94 -3.06 11.60 -1.68
CA LEU A 94 -2.36 10.76 -0.70
C LEU A 94 -3.19 10.54 0.57
N HIS A 95 -4.00 11.52 0.99
CA HIS A 95 -4.93 11.34 2.11
C HIS A 95 -6.01 10.31 1.76
N SER A 96 -6.67 10.43 0.60
CA SER A 96 -7.68 9.47 0.16
C SER A 96 -7.14 8.04 0.05
N LEU A 97 -5.90 7.89 -0.44
CA LEU A 97 -5.23 6.60 -0.49
C LEU A 97 -4.94 6.03 0.92
N THR A 98 -4.55 6.90 1.86
CA THR A 98 -4.31 6.54 3.27
C THR A 98 -5.60 6.08 3.94
N ASP A 99 -6.69 6.82 3.74
CA ASP A 99 -8.01 6.51 4.27
C ASP A 99 -8.52 5.18 3.71
N TYR A 100 -8.38 4.96 2.40
CA TYR A 100 -8.77 3.72 1.75
C TYR A 100 -8.01 2.51 2.31
N LEU A 101 -6.67 2.58 2.38
CA LEU A 101 -5.86 1.48 2.93
C LEU A 101 -6.14 1.24 4.42
N SER A 102 -6.42 2.28 5.18
CA SER A 102 -6.80 2.15 6.60
C SER A 102 -8.16 1.48 6.75
N GLY A 103 -9.12 1.81 5.89
CA GLY A 103 -10.45 1.19 5.84
C GLY A 103 -10.38 -0.33 5.62
N LEU A 104 -9.50 -0.78 4.71
CA LEU A 104 -9.28 -2.20 4.45
C LEU A 104 -8.77 -2.99 5.68
N ARG A 105 -8.09 -2.34 6.63
CA ARG A 105 -7.65 -3.00 7.89
C ARG A 105 -8.80 -3.23 8.87
N THR A 106 -9.78 -2.33 8.85
CA THR A 106 -10.88 -2.27 9.81
C THR A 106 -12.13 -3.04 9.39
N GLU A 107 -12.26 -3.40 8.11
CA GLU A 107 -13.38 -4.24 7.68
C GLU A 107 -13.29 -5.65 8.30
N PRO A 108 -14.37 -6.15 8.91
CA PRO A 108 -14.40 -7.54 9.37
C PRO A 108 -14.27 -8.45 8.15
N ALA A 109 -13.43 -9.49 8.23
CA ALA A 109 -13.36 -10.51 7.20
C ALA A 109 -14.78 -10.99 6.92
N SER A 110 -15.25 -10.75 5.69
CA SER A 110 -16.56 -11.24 5.28
C SER A 110 -16.52 -12.75 5.44
N LYS A 111 -17.41 -13.30 6.29
CA LYS A 111 -17.48 -14.74 6.51
C LYS A 111 -17.57 -15.43 5.16
N PRO A 112 -16.84 -16.53 4.93
CA PRO A 112 -17.06 -17.35 3.73
C PRO A 112 -18.53 -17.76 3.72
N LEU A 113 -19.18 -17.50 2.58
CA LEU A 113 -20.53 -17.99 2.25
C LEU A 113 -20.57 -19.52 2.25
#